data_AF-A0A0G7ZND2-F1
#
_entry.id   AF-A0A0G7ZND2-F1
#
_cell.length_a   1.000
_cell.length_b   1.000
_cell.length_c   1.000
_cell.angle_alpha   90.00
_cell.angle_beta   90.00
_cell.angle_gamma   90.00
#
_symmetry.space_group_name_H-M   'P 1'
#
loop_
_entity.id
_entity.type
_entity.pdbx_description
1 polymer ?
#
loop_
_entity_poly.entity_id
_entity_poly.type
_entity_poly.pdbx_seq_one_letter_code
_entity_poly.pdbx_strand_id
1 'polypeptide(L)'
;MFAIIFITLFFLVIIILVVVAVFGSKKDKQKQQIDLMKKKKDNKVSKEDSIKIILTLYVLLDFVSKDLKNFKPSIGTKSIGDINNSALKIIKDLNSSEEIKNIYLITERENEIKPIIEELKKTKPAKWESQAFFSVNVIRNKAESLLINNKKNQKLLKEIQNEFKYT
;
A
#
# COMPACT_ATOMS: atom_id res chain seq x y z
N MET A 1 61.39 31.19 -18.93
CA MET A 1 60.59 30.35 -19.85
C MET A 1 59.86 29.23 -19.09
N PHE A 2 60.56 28.39 -18.33
CA PHE A 2 59.95 27.29 -17.55
C PHE A 2 58.88 27.73 -16.51
N ALA A 3 59.13 28.82 -15.78
CA ALA A 3 58.15 29.32 -14.78
C ALA A 3 56.82 29.75 -15.42
N ILE A 4 56.87 30.36 -16.60
CA ILE A 4 55.67 30.78 -17.33
C ILE A 4 54.87 29.55 -17.76
N ILE A 5 55.53 28.51 -18.28
CA ILE A 5 54.87 27.25 -18.69
C ILE A 5 54.16 26.60 -17.49
N PHE A 6 54.80 26.54 -16.32
CA PHE A 6 54.19 25.98 -15.10
C PHE A 6 52.97 26.77 -14.63
N ILE A 7 53.04 28.11 -14.66
CA ILE A 7 51.92 28.97 -14.28
C ILE A 7 50.74 28.76 -15.22
N THR A 8 50.96 28.70 -16.54
CA THR A 8 49.89 28.47 -17.52
C THR A 8 49.24 27.09 -17.34
N LEU A 9 50.03 26.05 -17.06
CA LEU A 9 49.52 24.70 -16.80
C LEU A 9 48.68 24.64 -15.51
N PHE A 10 49.11 25.35 -14.47
CA PHE A 10 48.38 25.43 -13.20
C PHE A 10 47.00 26.10 -13.37
N PHE A 11 46.93 27.21 -14.13
CA PHE A 11 45.65 27.85 -14.44
C PHE A 11 44.72 26.96 -15.29
N LEU A 12 45.28 26.18 -16.22
CA LEU A 12 44.50 25.22 -17.01
C LEU A 12 43.83 24.16 -16.12
N VAL A 13 44.56 23.61 -15.14
CA VAL A 13 44.04 22.63 -14.19
C VAL A 13 42.92 23.24 -13.33
N ILE A 14 43.08 24.47 -12.86
CA ILE A 14 42.05 25.17 -12.09
C ILE A 14 40.77 25.36 -12.91
N ILE A 15 40.89 25.78 -14.18
CA ILE A 15 39.73 25.97 -15.06
C ILE A 15 38.98 24.64 -15.25
N ILE A 16 39.71 23.54 -15.50
CA ILE A 16 39.10 22.21 -15.64
C ILE A 16 38.38 21.80 -14.35
N LEU A 17 38.99 22.00 -13.18
CA LEU A 17 38.37 21.69 -11.89
C LEU A 17 37.09 22.49 -11.63
N VAL A 18 37.10 23.80 -11.95
CA VAL A 18 35.92 24.66 -11.79
C VAL A 18 34.79 24.22 -12.73
N VAL A 19 35.10 23.90 -13.99
CA VAL A 19 34.11 23.39 -14.95
C VAL A 19 33.52 22.07 -14.45
N VAL A 20 34.35 21.11 -14.03
CA VAL A 20 33.86 19.83 -13.49
C VAL A 20 33.00 20.01 -12.24
N ALA A 21 33.38 20.89 -11.32
CA ALA A 21 32.61 21.17 -10.10
C ALA A 21 31.24 21.81 -10.40
N VAL A 22 31.18 22.78 -11.33
CA VAL A 22 29.93 23.45 -11.71
C VAL A 22 29.01 22.52 -12.48
N PHE A 23 29.52 21.73 -13.42
CA PHE A 23 28.72 20.77 -14.20
C PHE A 23 28.30 19.55 -13.36
N GLY A 24 29.14 19.08 -12.44
CA GLY A 24 28.79 18.03 -11.48
C GLY A 24 27.66 18.46 -10.54
N SER A 25 27.77 19.66 -9.95
CA SER A 25 26.75 20.21 -9.04
C SER A 25 25.37 20.37 -9.70
N LYS A 26 25.31 20.75 -10.98
CA LYS A 26 24.03 20.84 -11.71
C LYS A 26 23.39 19.47 -11.95
N LYS A 27 24.17 18.45 -12.28
CA LYS A 27 23.67 17.07 -12.48
C LYS A 27 23.14 16.47 -11.17
N ASP A 28 23.83 16.72 -10.05
CA ASP A 28 23.41 16.22 -8.75
C ASP A 28 22.10 16.88 -8.27
N LYS A 29 21.94 18.19 -8.47
CA LYS A 29 20.68 18.89 -8.15
C LYS A 29 19.51 18.39 -8.99
N GLN A 30 19.70 18.12 -10.28
CA GLN A 30 18.65 17.54 -11.13
C GLN A 30 18.30 16.11 -10.69
N LYS A 31 19.30 15.27 -10.41
CA LYS A 31 19.08 13.90 -9.93
C LYS A 31 18.33 13.89 -8.59
N GLN A 32 18.73 14.74 -7.64
CA GLN A 32 18.02 14.90 -6.37
C GLN A 32 16.57 15.34 -6.55
N GLN A 33 16.28 16.27 -7.47
CA GLN A 33 14.90 16.67 -7.76
C GLN A 33 14.08 15.53 -8.36
N ILE A 34 14.65 14.74 -9.27
CA ILE A 34 13.99 13.58 -9.87
C ILE A 34 13.69 12.52 -8.80
N ASP A 35 14.65 12.22 -7.93
CA ASP A 35 14.49 11.24 -6.85
C ASP A 35 13.45 11.70 -5.82
N LEU A 36 13.40 13.00 -5.51
CA LEU A 36 12.35 13.58 -4.67
C LEU A 36 10.96 13.50 -5.33
N MET A 37 10.85 13.74 -6.63
CA MET A 37 9.59 13.61 -7.37
C MET A 37 9.14 12.16 -7.43
N LYS A 38 10.04 11.21 -7.68
CA LYS A 38 9.76 9.77 -7.63
C LYS A 38 9.25 9.36 -6.24
N LYS A 39 9.98 9.72 -5.17
CA LYS A 39 9.58 9.43 -3.79
C LYS A 39 8.19 10.00 -3.45
N LYS A 40 7.88 11.23 -3.90
CA LYS A 40 6.54 11.82 -3.73
C LYS A 40 5.46 11.05 -4.50
N LYS A 41 5.76 10.64 -5.73
CA LYS A 41 4.85 9.84 -6.56
C LYS A 41 4.58 8.49 -5.91
N ASP A 42 5.63 7.78 -5.50
CA ASP A 42 5.53 6.46 -4.87
C ASP A 42 4.74 6.54 -3.55
N ASN A 43 5.00 7.59 -2.76
CA ASN A 43 4.23 7.85 -1.55
C ASN A 43 2.75 8.17 -1.84
N LYS A 44 2.42 8.85 -2.95
CA LYS A 44 1.02 9.08 -3.33
C LYS A 44 0.33 7.79 -3.76
N VAL A 45 0.97 7.00 -4.64
CA VAL A 45 0.44 5.73 -5.15
C VAL A 45 0.17 4.76 -3.99
N SER A 46 1.17 4.55 -3.14
CA SER A 46 1.05 3.67 -1.97
C SER A 46 -0.06 4.15 -0.99
N LYS A 47 -0.44 5.44 -1.00
CA LYS A 47 -1.51 5.99 -0.15
C LYS A 47 -2.86 5.58 -0.70
N GLU A 48 -3.04 5.76 -2.00
CA GLU A 48 -4.26 5.38 -2.70
C GLU A 48 -4.45 3.86 -2.63
N ASP A 49 -3.37 3.09 -2.78
CA ASP A 49 -3.37 1.63 -2.60
C ASP A 49 -3.75 1.24 -1.17
N SER A 50 -3.20 1.91 -0.15
CA SER A 50 -3.56 1.65 1.26
C SER A 50 -5.05 1.87 1.51
N ILE A 51 -5.62 2.95 0.97
CA ILE A 51 -7.06 3.24 1.07
C ILE A 51 -7.87 2.13 0.39
N LYS A 52 -7.48 1.73 -0.83
CA LYS A 52 -8.16 0.67 -1.58
C LYS A 52 -8.14 -0.65 -0.80
N ILE A 53 -7.00 -1.06 -0.26
CA ILE A 53 -6.86 -2.27 0.54
C ILE A 53 -7.72 -2.22 1.81
N ILE A 54 -7.69 -1.12 2.56
CA ILE A 54 -8.53 -0.97 3.76
C ILE A 54 -10.02 -1.07 3.43
N LEU A 55 -10.49 -0.39 2.37
CA LEU A 55 -11.88 -0.47 1.95
C LEU A 55 -12.26 -1.87 1.45
N THR A 56 -11.33 -2.58 0.81
CA THR A 56 -11.57 -3.96 0.34
C THR A 56 -11.68 -4.93 1.51
N LEU A 57 -10.80 -4.81 2.51
CA LEU A 57 -10.88 -5.57 3.75
C LEU A 57 -12.17 -5.26 4.51
N TYR A 58 -12.59 -4.00 4.56
CA TYR A 58 -13.84 -3.60 5.18
C TYR A 58 -15.05 -4.28 4.52
N VAL A 59 -15.11 -4.30 3.18
CA VAL A 59 -16.16 -4.99 2.42
C VAL A 59 -16.13 -6.50 2.70
N LEU A 60 -14.94 -7.11 2.71
CA LEU A 60 -14.79 -8.53 3.04
C LEU A 60 -15.34 -8.87 4.43
N LEU A 61 -15.01 -8.06 5.44
CA LEU A 61 -15.49 -8.25 6.81
C LEU A 61 -17.02 -8.14 6.89
N ASP A 62 -17.63 -7.19 6.17
CA ASP A 62 -19.08 -7.03 6.12
C ASP A 62 -19.75 -8.26 5.47
N PHE A 63 -19.22 -8.76 4.36
CA PHE A 63 -19.72 -9.99 3.73
C PHE A 63 -19.62 -11.21 4.64
N VAL A 64 -18.46 -11.44 5.26
CA VAL A 64 -18.26 -12.56 6.19
C VAL A 64 -19.21 -12.45 7.38
N SER A 65 -19.38 -11.26 7.96
CA SER A 65 -20.29 -11.04 9.08
C SER A 65 -21.74 -11.33 8.70
N LYS A 66 -22.17 -10.91 7.50
CA LYS A 66 -23.51 -11.20 6.96
C LYS A 66 -23.73 -12.68 6.71
N ASP A 67 -22.80 -13.36 6.06
CA ASP A 67 -22.89 -14.79 5.78
C ASP A 67 -22.97 -15.61 7.07
N LEU A 68 -22.16 -15.28 8.08
CA LEU A 68 -22.19 -15.97 9.38
C LEU A 68 -23.48 -15.71 10.15
N LYS A 69 -24.01 -14.48 10.14
CA LYS A 69 -25.29 -14.15 10.80
C LYS A 69 -26.48 -14.86 10.15
N ASN A 70 -26.44 -15.04 8.84
CA ASN A 70 -27.51 -15.69 8.07
C ASN A 70 -27.29 -17.20 7.91
N PHE A 71 -26.18 -17.74 8.44
CA PHE A 71 -25.85 -19.15 8.31
C PHE A 71 -26.88 -20.02 9.03
N LYS A 72 -27.54 -20.90 8.28
CA LYS A 72 -28.40 -21.96 8.81
C LYS A 72 -27.79 -23.31 8.41
N PRO A 73 -27.51 -24.22 9.36
CA PRO A 73 -27.04 -25.55 9.02
C PRO A 73 -28.05 -26.25 8.12
N SER A 74 -27.64 -26.56 6.90
CA SER A 74 -28.49 -27.27 5.94
C SER A 74 -27.62 -28.13 5.01
N ILE A 75 -28.16 -29.28 4.61
CA ILE A 75 -27.50 -30.21 3.69
C ILE A 75 -27.68 -29.65 2.28
N GLY A 76 -26.60 -29.21 1.64
CA GLY A 76 -26.60 -28.69 0.26
C GLY A 76 -26.47 -27.17 0.11
N THR A 77 -26.35 -26.41 1.22
CA THR A 77 -26.02 -24.97 1.19
C THR A 77 -24.56 -24.70 1.55
N LYS A 78 -24.11 -23.46 1.28
CA LYS A 78 -22.78 -22.93 1.67
C LYS A 78 -22.48 -23.25 3.13
N SER A 79 -21.37 -23.92 3.39
CA SER A 79 -20.90 -24.31 4.72
C SER A 79 -20.05 -23.22 5.38
N ILE A 80 -19.83 -23.31 6.70
CA ILE A 80 -18.83 -22.46 7.39
C ILE A 80 -17.43 -22.68 6.80
N GLY A 81 -17.13 -23.90 6.32
CA GLY A 81 -15.89 -24.21 5.61
C GLY A 81 -15.75 -23.36 4.34
N ASP A 82 -16.83 -23.24 3.57
CA ASP A 82 -16.86 -22.45 2.33
C ASP A 82 -16.70 -20.95 2.61
N ILE A 83 -17.39 -20.43 3.63
CA ILE A 83 -17.23 -19.03 4.07
C ILE A 83 -15.77 -18.74 4.44
N ASN A 84 -15.15 -19.64 5.22
CA ASN A 84 -13.75 -19.50 5.61
C ASN A 84 -12.81 -19.55 4.40
N ASN A 85 -13.03 -20.50 3.49
CA ASN A 85 -12.18 -20.70 2.32
C ASN A 85 -12.28 -19.53 1.34
N SER A 86 -13.49 -19.06 1.02
CA SER A 86 -13.69 -17.93 0.11
C SER A 86 -13.06 -16.64 0.66
N ALA A 87 -13.21 -16.37 1.96
CA ALA A 87 -12.61 -15.20 2.57
C ALA A 87 -11.08 -15.29 2.66
N LEU A 88 -10.51 -16.45 3.03
CA LEU A 88 -9.06 -16.63 3.04
C LEU A 88 -8.44 -16.57 1.64
N LYS A 89 -9.15 -17.03 0.61
CA LYS A 89 -8.74 -16.88 -0.79
C LYS A 89 -8.60 -15.40 -1.15
N ILE A 90 -9.58 -14.58 -0.81
CA ILE A 90 -9.53 -13.13 -1.05
C ILE A 90 -8.36 -12.48 -0.31
N ILE A 91 -8.12 -12.84 0.96
CA ILE A 91 -6.96 -12.35 1.71
C ILE A 91 -5.64 -12.76 1.02
N LYS A 92 -5.55 -13.99 0.51
CA LYS A 92 -4.36 -14.47 -0.21
C LYS A 92 -4.14 -13.74 -1.53
N ASP A 93 -5.20 -13.50 -2.28
CA ASP A 93 -5.18 -12.76 -3.54
C ASP A 93 -4.77 -11.30 -3.29
N LEU A 94 -5.34 -10.66 -2.26
CA LEU A 94 -4.94 -9.33 -1.81
C LEU A 94 -3.46 -9.27 -1.42
N ASN A 95 -2.98 -10.22 -0.61
CA ASN A 95 -1.58 -10.24 -0.19
C ASN A 95 -0.59 -10.42 -1.35
N SER A 96 -1.05 -10.92 -2.51
CA SER A 96 -0.25 -11.11 -3.71
C SER A 96 -0.44 -9.98 -4.75
N SER A 97 -1.34 -9.02 -4.46
CA SER A 97 -1.69 -7.91 -5.35
C SER A 97 -0.55 -6.91 -5.52
N GLU A 98 -0.59 -6.16 -6.61
CA GLU A 98 0.39 -5.11 -6.88
C GLU A 98 0.28 -3.96 -5.87
N GLU A 99 -0.94 -3.67 -5.42
CA GLU A 99 -1.23 -2.68 -4.40
C GLU A 99 -0.50 -2.98 -3.08
N ILE A 100 -0.49 -4.24 -2.63
CA ILE A 100 0.26 -4.64 -1.43
C ILE A 100 1.77 -4.49 -1.63
N LYS A 101 2.29 -4.84 -2.82
CA LYS A 101 3.73 -4.63 -3.10
C LYS A 101 4.10 -3.16 -3.00
N ASN A 102 3.29 -2.27 -3.59
CA ASN A 102 3.51 -0.82 -3.52
C ASN A 102 3.43 -0.28 -2.09
N ILE A 103 2.53 -0.83 -1.27
CA ILE A 103 2.43 -0.48 0.16
C ILE A 103 3.71 -0.87 0.89
N TYR A 104 4.24 -2.07 0.63
CA TYR A 104 5.43 -2.60 1.31
C TYR A 104 6.74 -1.93 0.89
N LEU A 105 6.75 -1.12 -0.17
CA LEU A 105 7.89 -0.25 -0.49
C LEU A 105 8.06 0.90 0.52
N ILE A 106 7.02 1.20 1.32
CA ILE A 106 7.02 2.30 2.30
C ILE A 106 6.88 1.70 3.70
N THR A 107 7.95 1.73 4.49
CA THR A 107 8.05 1.07 5.80
C THR A 107 6.93 1.47 6.76
N GLU A 108 6.55 2.75 6.82
CA GLU A 108 5.49 3.21 7.72
C GLU A 108 4.15 2.54 7.41
N ARG A 109 3.85 2.28 6.13
CA ARG A 109 2.60 1.67 5.70
C ARG A 109 2.64 0.16 5.72
N GLU A 110 3.81 -0.43 5.44
CA GLU A 110 4.03 -1.85 5.69
C GLU A 110 3.69 -2.18 7.13
N ASN A 111 4.23 -1.42 8.09
CA ASN A 111 3.98 -1.61 9.51
C ASN A 111 2.51 -1.43 9.90
N GLU A 112 1.75 -0.67 9.11
CA GLU A 112 0.33 -0.41 9.33
C GLU A 112 -0.56 -1.55 8.80
N ILE A 113 -0.25 -2.09 7.61
CA ILE A 113 -1.13 -3.01 6.88
C ILE A 113 -0.73 -4.48 7.04
N LYS A 114 0.58 -4.77 7.03
CA LYS A 114 1.10 -6.15 7.05
C LYS A 114 0.66 -6.94 8.29
N PRO A 115 0.70 -6.38 9.52
CA PRO A 115 0.26 -7.12 10.71
C PRO A 115 -1.22 -7.51 10.63
N ILE A 116 -2.06 -6.62 10.09
CA ILE A 116 -3.50 -6.83 9.93
C ILE A 116 -3.76 -8.00 8.98
N ILE A 117 -3.13 -8.00 7.81
CA ILE A 117 -3.29 -9.06 6.81
C ILE A 117 -2.80 -10.41 7.36
N GLU A 118 -1.65 -10.41 8.05
CA GLU A 118 -1.09 -11.63 8.63
C GLU A 118 -1.97 -12.20 9.75
N GLU A 119 -2.59 -11.35 10.58
CA GLU A 119 -3.52 -11.79 11.62
C GLU A 119 -4.81 -12.38 11.01
N LEU A 120 -5.40 -11.71 10.02
CA LEU A 120 -6.60 -12.19 9.34
C LEU A 120 -6.35 -13.50 8.57
N LYS A 121 -5.16 -13.69 8.01
CA LYS A 121 -4.76 -14.91 7.30
C LYS A 121 -4.57 -16.11 8.23
N LYS A 122 -4.07 -15.89 9.44
CA LYS A 122 -3.85 -16.95 10.45
C LYS A 122 -5.14 -17.35 11.16
N THR A 123 -6.09 -16.42 11.25
CA THR A 123 -7.35 -16.62 11.96
C THR A 123 -8.43 -17.08 11.00
N LYS A 124 -9.20 -18.12 11.37
CA LYS A 124 -10.35 -18.54 10.56
C LYS A 124 -11.36 -17.37 10.49
N PRO A 125 -11.89 -17.03 9.31
CA PRO A 125 -12.86 -15.93 9.15
C PRO A 125 -14.06 -15.97 10.10
N ALA A 126 -14.58 -17.17 10.38
CA ALA A 126 -15.63 -17.38 11.38
C ALA A 126 -15.28 -16.95 12.82
N LYS A 127 -13.99 -16.71 13.09
CA LYS A 127 -13.46 -16.29 14.39
C LYS A 127 -12.82 -14.90 14.36
N TRP A 128 -12.89 -14.15 13.26
CA TRP A 128 -12.24 -12.83 13.19
C TRP A 128 -12.77 -11.85 14.26
N GLU A 129 -14.08 -11.85 14.50
CA GLU A 129 -14.70 -10.96 15.50
C GLU A 129 -14.24 -11.24 16.94
N SER A 130 -13.74 -12.45 17.24
CA SER A 130 -13.32 -12.84 18.59
C SER A 130 -11.81 -13.00 18.75
N GLN A 131 -11.11 -13.53 17.73
CA GLN A 131 -9.69 -13.85 17.78
C GLN A 131 -8.81 -12.85 17.03
N ALA A 132 -9.37 -12.08 16.08
CA ALA A 132 -8.68 -11.00 15.35
C ALA A 132 -9.36 -9.63 15.58
N PHE A 133 -10.00 -9.48 16.74
CA PHE A 133 -10.88 -8.35 17.07
C PHE A 133 -10.20 -6.99 16.88
N PHE A 134 -8.92 -6.87 17.28
CA PHE A 134 -8.18 -5.63 17.15
C PHE A 134 -8.02 -5.23 15.69
N SER A 135 -7.53 -6.14 14.83
CA SER A 135 -7.38 -5.90 13.39
C SER A 135 -8.72 -5.57 12.72
N VAL A 136 -9.77 -6.29 13.07
CA VAL A 136 -11.14 -6.03 12.57
C VAL A 136 -11.58 -4.59 12.91
N ASN A 137 -11.39 -4.16 14.15
CA ASN A 137 -11.79 -2.81 14.56
C ASN A 137 -10.91 -1.73 13.94
N VAL A 138 -9.61 -1.96 13.79
CA VAL A 138 -8.72 -1.04 13.09
C VAL A 138 -9.18 -0.83 11.65
N ILE A 139 -9.55 -1.91 10.94
CA ILE A 139 -10.08 -1.81 9.58
C ILE A 139 -11.38 -1.00 9.56
N ARG A 140 -12.35 -1.33 10.44
CA ARG A 140 -13.64 -0.62 10.51
C ARG A 140 -13.47 0.86 10.78
N ASN A 141 -12.75 1.22 11.84
CA ASN A 141 -12.55 2.60 12.24
C ASN A 141 -11.82 3.41 11.14
N LYS A 142 -10.82 2.81 10.49
CA LYS A 142 -10.12 3.47 9.36
C LYS A 142 -11.02 3.62 8.15
N ALA A 143 -11.77 2.58 7.78
CA ALA A 143 -12.71 2.65 6.66
C ALA A 143 -13.77 3.72 6.91
N GLU A 144 -14.38 3.75 8.09
CA GLU A 144 -15.34 4.79 8.48
C GLU A 144 -14.73 6.19 8.40
N SER A 145 -13.55 6.39 9.00
CA SER A 145 -12.81 7.66 8.92
C SER A 145 -12.53 8.09 7.48
N LEU A 146 -12.18 7.15 6.60
CA LEU A 146 -11.92 7.41 5.19
C LEU A 146 -13.19 7.76 4.40
N LEU A 147 -14.36 7.33 4.84
CA LEU A 147 -15.64 7.53 4.15
C LEU A 147 -16.37 8.79 4.62
N ILE A 148 -16.11 9.26 5.84
CA ILE A 148 -16.71 10.47 6.40
C ILE A 148 -16.40 11.66 5.49
N ASN A 149 -17.46 12.24 4.92
CA ASN A 149 -17.42 13.44 4.08
C ASN A 149 -16.48 13.37 2.85
N ASN A 150 -16.05 12.16 2.43
CA ASN A 150 -15.16 11.97 1.28
C ASN A 150 -15.88 11.26 0.12
N LYS A 151 -16.42 12.06 -0.82
CA LYS A 151 -17.14 11.54 -2.00
C LYS A 151 -16.30 10.63 -2.89
N LYS A 152 -14.98 10.87 -3.02
CA LYS A 152 -14.08 10.03 -3.82
C LYS A 152 -14.01 8.62 -3.22
N ASN A 153 -13.79 8.53 -1.91
CA ASN A 153 -13.70 7.25 -1.21
C ASN A 153 -15.06 6.52 -1.16
N GLN A 154 -16.17 7.25 -1.03
CA GLN A 154 -17.51 6.67 -1.13
C GLN A 154 -17.78 6.07 -2.52
N LYS A 155 -17.34 6.74 -3.59
CA LYS A 155 -17.45 6.19 -4.95
C LYS A 155 -16.59 4.93 -5.10
N LEU A 156 -15.34 4.98 -4.64
CA LEU A 156 -14.43 3.84 -4.66
C LEU A 156 -15.00 2.64 -3.89
N LEU A 157 -15.62 2.85 -2.73
CA LEU A 157 -16.27 1.78 -1.98
C LEU A 157 -17.38 1.11 -2.80
N LYS A 158 -18.21 1.89 -3.51
CA LYS A 158 -19.26 1.34 -4.37
C LYS A 158 -18.68 0.54 -5.54
N GLU A 159 -17.60 1.03 -6.14
CA GLU A 159 -16.87 0.32 -7.21
C GLU A 159 -16.35 -1.02 -6.68
N ILE A 160 -15.68 -1.01 -5.52
CA ILE A 160 -15.21 -2.23 -4.85
C ILE A 160 -16.37 -3.18 -4.58
N GLN A 161 -17.48 -2.71 -3.99
CA GLN A 161 -18.65 -3.55 -3.69
C GLN A 161 -19.25 -4.21 -4.94
N ASN A 162 -19.28 -3.51 -6.07
CA ASN A 162 -19.79 -4.04 -7.34
C ASN A 162 -18.86 -5.08 -7.96
N GLU A 163 -17.54 -4.88 -7.82
CA GLU A 163 -16.52 -5.80 -8.35
C GLU A 163 -16.23 -6.97 -7.40
N PHE A 164 -16.68 -6.89 -6.14
CA PHE A 164 -16.38 -7.87 -5.11
C PHE A 164 -17.10 -9.20 -5.39
N LYS A 165 -16.40 -10.10 -6.08
CA LYS A 165 -16.88 -11.46 -6.33
C LYS A 165 -16.66 -12.33 -5.08
N TYR A 166 -17.62 -12.26 -4.16
CA TYR A 166 -17.70 -13.13 -3.01
C TYR A 166 -18.65 -14.31 -3.29
N THR A 167 -18.09 -15.40 -3.82
CA THR A 167 -18.80 -16.67 -4.06
C THR A 167 -18.26 -17.75 -3.14
#